data_AF-A0A3D5HNF4-F1
#
_entry.id   AF-A0A3D5HNF4-F1
#
_cell.length_a   1.000
_cell.length_b   1.000
_cell.length_c   1.000
_cell.angle_alpha   90.00
_cell.angle_beta   90.00
_cell.angle_gamma   90.00
#
_symmetry.space_group_name_H-M   'P 1'
#
loop_
_entity.id
_entity.type
_entity.pdbx_description
1 polymer ?
#
loop_
_entity_poly.entity_id
_entity_poly.type
_entity_poly.pdbx_seq_one_letter_code
_entity_poly.pdbx_strand_id
1 'polypeptide(L)'
;TSNNLRYKVGKNLQFDHKDVLAFRDPHKAGLPTPNISSTFIFAKEDKFFLYPNNYNHFKQYYNDTFQHGGISLEEVICPVISLSSK
;
A
#
# COMPACT_ATOMS: atom_id res chain seq x y z
N THR A 1 7.23 3.26 -12.69
CA THR A 1 5.91 3.52 -12.10
C THR A 1 5.38 2.20 -11.57
N SER A 2 5.09 2.08 -10.27
CA SER A 2 4.58 0.81 -9.73
C SER A 2 3.12 0.60 -10.16
N ASN A 3 2.80 -0.59 -10.66
CA ASN A 3 1.43 -0.97 -11.04
C ASN A 3 0.55 -1.32 -9.83
N ASN A 4 1.12 -1.40 -8.63
CA ASN A 4 0.36 -1.71 -7.43
C ASN A 4 -0.61 -0.56 -7.08
N LEU A 5 -1.85 -0.90 -6.74
CA LEU A 5 -2.93 0.06 -6.44
C LEU A 5 -2.96 0.47 -4.97
N ARG A 6 -2.27 -0.25 -4.09
CA ARG A 6 -2.34 -0.11 -2.64
C ARG A 6 -1.03 0.39 -2.01
N TYR A 7 0.09 0.33 -2.72
CA TYR A 7 1.31 1.05 -2.37
C TYR A 7 1.95 1.72 -3.58
N LYS A 8 2.64 2.83 -3.32
CA LYS A 8 3.44 3.53 -4.32
C LYS A 8 4.81 3.87 -3.74
N VAL A 9 5.79 3.92 -4.64
CA VAL A 9 7.11 4.50 -4.36
C VAL A 9 7.34 5.66 -5.32
N GLY A 10 7.86 6.77 -4.80
CA GLY A 10 8.11 7.93 -5.64
C GLY A 10 8.70 9.11 -4.87
N LYS A 11 8.98 10.17 -5.61
CA LYS A 11 9.36 11.48 -5.07
C LYS A 11 8.12 12.37 -5.06
N ASN A 12 7.91 13.14 -3.99
CA ASN A 12 6.84 14.15 -3.90
C ASN A 12 5.42 13.62 -4.20
N LEU A 13 5.07 12.45 -3.62
CA LEU A 13 3.73 11.89 -3.77
C LEU A 13 2.70 12.78 -3.05
N GLN A 14 1.58 13.06 -3.72
CA GLN A 14 0.43 13.73 -3.10
C GLN A 14 -0.54 12.67 -2.60
N PHE A 15 -0.96 12.79 -1.33
CA PHE A 15 -1.88 11.88 -0.67
C PHE A 15 -2.49 12.53 0.57
N ASP A 16 -3.63 12.02 1.03
CA ASP A 16 -4.21 12.40 2.31
C ASP A 16 -3.54 11.61 3.44
N HIS A 17 -2.99 12.30 4.45
CA HIS A 17 -2.32 11.67 5.59
C HIS A 17 -3.25 10.75 6.40
N LYS A 18 -4.56 10.96 6.36
CA LYS A 18 -5.51 10.12 7.11
C LYS A 18 -5.62 8.72 6.50
N ASP A 19 -5.58 8.62 5.18
CA ASP A 19 -5.86 7.40 4.41
C ASP A 19 -4.61 6.54 4.16
N VAL A 20 -3.43 7.04 4.56
CA VAL A 20 -2.15 6.51 4.08
C VAL A 20 -1.12 6.47 5.20
N LEU A 21 -0.35 5.38 5.28
CA LEU A 21 0.89 5.34 6.04
C LEU A 21 2.05 5.69 5.12
N ALA A 22 2.83 6.70 5.49
CA ALA A 22 3.92 7.20 4.66
C ALA A 22 5.28 7.07 5.37
N PHE A 23 6.23 6.44 4.70
CA PHE A 23 7.63 6.37 5.09
C PHE A 23 8.48 7.24 4.17
N ARG A 24 8.79 8.45 4.62
CA ARG A 24 9.70 9.38 3.93
C ARG A 24 11.16 8.91 3.97
N ASP A 25 11.49 8.13 5.00
CA ASP A 25 12.75 7.41 5.14
C ASP A 25 12.44 5.90 5.15
N PRO A 26 12.59 5.20 4.02
CA PRO A 26 12.21 3.79 3.89
C PRO A 26 12.99 2.85 4.83
N HIS A 27 14.23 3.22 5.21
CA HIS A 27 15.04 2.38 6.09
C HIS A 27 14.41 2.19 7.46
N LYS A 28 13.66 3.19 7.96
CA LYS A 28 12.95 3.09 9.25
C LYS A 28 11.86 2.02 9.27
N ALA A 29 11.39 1.60 8.10
CA ALA A 29 10.42 0.52 7.92
C ALA A 29 11.05 -0.81 7.47
N GLY A 30 12.38 -0.90 7.43
CA GLY A 30 13.07 -2.06 6.86
C GLY A 30 12.89 -2.21 5.34
N LEU A 31 12.49 -1.14 4.64
CA LEU A 31 12.26 -1.16 3.20
C LEU A 31 13.54 -0.78 2.43
N PRO A 32 13.71 -1.28 1.19
CA PRO A 32 14.82 -0.88 0.34
C PRO A 32 14.69 0.59 -0.06
N THR A 33 15.83 1.26 -0.23
CA THR A 33 15.90 2.62 -0.74
C THR A 33 16.39 2.62 -2.19
N PRO A 34 15.49 2.52 -3.19
CA PRO A 34 15.91 2.55 -4.58
C PRO A 34 16.53 3.89 -4.97
N ASN A 35 16.17 4.97 -4.28
CA ASN A 35 16.81 6.28 -4.36
C ASN A 35 16.80 6.95 -2.98
N ILE A 36 17.74 7.85 -2.72
CA ILE A 36 17.90 8.59 -1.45
C ILE A 36 16.61 9.35 -1.05
N SER A 37 15.83 9.81 -2.03
CA SER A 37 14.63 10.62 -1.81
C SER A 37 13.32 9.86 -2.06
N SER A 38 13.35 8.52 -2.04
CA SER A 38 12.15 7.71 -2.27
C SER A 38 11.26 7.70 -1.02
N THR A 39 10.00 8.08 -1.18
CA THR A 39 8.96 7.88 -0.16
C THR A 39 8.13 6.65 -0.54
N PHE A 40 7.89 5.77 0.43
CA PHE A 40 6.88 4.72 0.32
C PHE A 40 5.58 5.21 0.94
N ILE A 41 4.47 4.93 0.27
CA ILE A 41 3.14 5.14 0.80
C ILE A 41 2.33 3.86 0.67
N PHE A 42 1.60 3.51 1.74
CA PHE A 42 0.74 2.34 1.82
C PHE A 42 -0.67 2.80 2.19
N ALA A 43 -1.66 2.39 1.41
CA ALA A 43 -3.05 2.70 1.66
C ALA A 43 -3.58 1.92 2.87
N LYS A 44 -4.39 2.56 3.69
CA LYS A 44 -5.07 1.95 4.84
C LYS A 44 -6.41 1.34 4.43
N GLU A 45 -6.91 0.40 5.24
CA GLU A 45 -8.26 -0.17 5.14
C GLU A 45 -8.64 -0.61 3.72
N ASP A 46 -9.66 -0.02 3.10
CA ASP A 46 -10.19 -0.32 1.77
C ASP A 46 -9.74 0.67 0.67
N LYS A 47 -8.85 1.61 0.99
CA LYS A 47 -8.42 2.69 0.08
C LYS A 47 -7.46 2.24 -1.01
N PHE A 48 -7.51 2.81 -2.21
CA PHE A 48 -6.54 2.51 -3.25
C PHE A 48 -6.22 3.76 -4.09
N PHE A 49 -5.04 3.77 -4.69
CA PHE A 49 -4.53 4.83 -5.54
C PHE A 49 -5.00 4.63 -6.97
N LEU A 50 -5.85 5.56 -7.43
CA LEU A 50 -6.24 5.65 -8.83
C LEU A 50 -5.45 6.74 -9.54
N TYR A 51 -5.13 6.48 -10.80
CA TYR A 51 -4.63 7.53 -11.67
C TYR A 51 -5.77 8.48 -12.06
N PRO A 52 -5.51 9.80 -12.16
CA PRO A 52 -6.56 10.78 -12.47
C PRO A 52 -7.14 10.58 -13.88
N ASN A 53 -6.33 10.08 -14.82
CA ASN A 53 -6.80 9.74 -16.15
C ASN A 53 -7.82 8.58 -16.06
N ASN A 54 -9.03 8.80 -16.57
CA ASN A 54 -10.14 7.84 -16.54
C ASN A 54 -10.50 7.34 -15.13
N TYR A 55 -10.47 8.22 -14.14
CA TYR A 55 -10.80 7.90 -12.74
C TYR A 55 -12.09 7.07 -12.59
N ASN A 56 -13.19 7.48 -13.24
CA ASN A 56 -14.48 6.79 -13.11
C ASN A 56 -14.43 5.34 -13.60
N HIS A 57 -13.73 5.08 -14.71
CA HIS A 57 -13.57 3.74 -15.25
C HIS A 57 -12.80 2.86 -14.26
N PHE A 58 -11.64 3.33 -13.79
CA PHE A 58 -10.83 2.55 -12.83
C PHE A 58 -11.50 2.41 -11.47
N LYS A 59 -12.22 3.43 -11.01
CA LYS A 59 -13.02 3.33 -9.80
C LYS A 59 -14.04 2.21 -9.92
N GLN A 60 -14.84 2.19 -10.98
CA GLN A 60 -15.82 1.11 -11.19
C GLN A 60 -15.15 -0.26 -11.36
N TYR A 61 -14.00 -0.30 -12.01
CA TYR A 61 -13.27 -1.55 -12.28
C TYR A 61 -12.66 -2.19 -11.03
N TYR A 62 -12.17 -1.39 -10.07
CA TYR A 62 -11.51 -1.89 -8.87
C TYR A 62 -12.38 -1.85 -7.61
N ASN A 63 -13.48 -1.08 -7.60
CA ASN A 63 -14.39 -1.10 -6.47
C ASN A 63 -14.97 -2.50 -6.25
N ASP A 64 -15.15 -2.89 -4.99
CA ASP A 64 -15.68 -4.21 -4.59
C ASP A 64 -14.86 -5.41 -5.11
N THR A 65 -13.61 -5.18 -5.50
CA THR A 65 -12.66 -6.24 -5.87
C THR A 65 -11.62 -6.42 -4.77
N PHE A 66 -11.03 -7.61 -4.68
CA PHE A 66 -9.95 -7.88 -3.74
C PHE A 66 -8.67 -7.18 -4.18
N GLN A 67 -8.18 -6.26 -3.34
CA GLN A 67 -6.94 -5.51 -3.56
C GLN A 67 -5.94 -5.81 -2.46
N HIS A 68 -4.65 -5.77 -2.78
CA HIS A 68 -3.59 -6.08 -1.82
C HIS A 68 -2.32 -5.24 -2.03
N GLY A 69 -1.44 -5.28 -1.03
CA GLY A 69 -0.21 -4.49 -0.94
C GLY A 69 -0.36 -3.20 -0.13
N GLY A 70 -1.47 -3.03 0.59
CA GLY A 70 -1.69 -1.94 1.53
C GLY A 70 -1.26 -2.35 2.93
N ILE A 71 -1.90 -1.74 3.93
CA ILE A 71 -1.61 -2.00 5.35
C ILE A 71 -2.89 -2.23 6.16
N SER A 72 -3.93 -2.81 5.55
CA SER A 72 -5.12 -3.23 6.30
C SER A 72 -4.76 -4.30 7.34
N LEU A 73 -5.60 -4.46 8.36
CA LEU A 73 -5.34 -5.45 9.41
C LEU A 73 -5.22 -6.87 8.86
N GLU A 74 -6.05 -7.20 7.87
CA GLU A 74 -6.04 -8.50 7.18
C GLU A 74 -4.76 -8.73 6.37
N GLU A 75 -4.11 -7.66 5.90
CA GLU A 75 -2.85 -7.74 5.16
C GLU A 75 -1.62 -7.86 6.08
N VAL A 76 -1.71 -7.33 7.31
CA VAL A 76 -0.58 -7.25 8.25
C VAL A 76 -0.58 -8.38 9.28
N ILE A 77 -1.76 -8.81 9.73
CA ILE A 77 -1.89 -9.85 10.76
C ILE A 77 -1.80 -11.23 10.09
N CYS A 78 -0.69 -11.94 10.33
CA CYS A 78 -0.52 -13.31 9.88
C CYS A 78 -0.90 -14.30 11.01
N PRO A 79 -1.89 -15.18 10.82
CA PRO A 79 -2.18 -16.22 11.79
C PRO A 79 -1.03 -17.25 11.83
N VAL A 80 -0.61 -17.65 13.03
CA VAL A 80 0.46 -18.63 13.23
C VAL A 80 -0.07 -19.78 14.08
N ILE A 81 0.21 -21.01 13.65
CA ILE A 81 -0.11 -22.23 14.38
C ILE A 81 1.15 -23.06 14.60
N SER A 82 1.26 -23.67 15.79
CA SER A 82 2.31 -24.64 16.12
C SER A 82 1.65 -25.99 16.40
N LEU A 83 2.18 -27.06 15.80
CA LEU A 83 1.69 -28.42 15.98
C LEU A 83 2.70 -29.22 16.80
N SER A 84 2.22 -30.10 17.68
CA SER A 84 3.05 -31.05 18.42
C SER A 84 2.49 -32.46 18.27
N SER A 85 3.36 -33.48 18.34
CA SER A 85 2.91 -34.87 18.47
C SER A 85 2.06 -35.02 19.73
N LYS A 86 1.13 -35.96 19.69
CA LYS A 86 0.56 -36.54 20.91
C LYS A 86 1.62 -37.30 21.69
#